data_AF-A0A377LYI3-F1
#
_entry.id   AF-A0A377LYI3-F1
#
_cell.length_a   1.000
_cell.length_b   1.000
_cell.length_c   1.000
_cell.angle_alpha   90.00
_cell.angle_beta   90.00
_cell.angle_gamma   90.00
#
_symmetry.space_group_name_H-M   'P 1'
#
loop_
_entity.id
_entity.type
_entity.pdbx_description
1 polymer ?
#
loop_
_entity_poly.entity_id
_entity_poly.type
_entity_poly.pdbx_seq_one_letter_code
_entity_poly.pdbx_strand_id
1 'polypeptide(L)'
;MTDISKLLPNRDAQAEHHAEPQTVATQPVQQVTDWRSVQVTSRADAQLMLEKAKQYFAQYEPSHPAPLMIERVQRLSELNFMDIIRDLAPDGVNQLENIFGRRE
;
A
#
# COMPACT_ATOMS: atom_id res chain seq x y z
N MET A 1 85.82 24.76 -9.72
CA MET A 1 85.16 25.88 -9.04
C MET A 1 83.79 25.39 -8.58
N THR A 2 83.71 25.10 -7.29
CA THR A 2 82.58 24.87 -6.36
C THR A 2 81.44 23.88 -6.67
N ASP A 3 81.27 23.01 -5.69
CA ASP A 3 80.33 21.92 -5.38
C ASP A 3 78.97 22.43 -4.86
N ILE A 4 77.85 21.80 -5.26
CA ILE A 4 76.56 21.85 -4.56
C ILE A 4 75.96 20.44 -4.53
N SER A 5 76.60 19.56 -3.77
CA SER A 5 75.90 18.53 -3.04
C SER A 5 75.01 19.20 -1.98
N LYS A 6 73.80 18.65 -1.81
CA LYS A 6 72.82 18.90 -0.74
C LYS A 6 71.79 20.00 -1.01
N LEU A 7 70.68 19.58 -1.62
CA LEU A 7 69.42 19.59 -0.87
C LEU A 7 68.52 18.44 -1.39
N LEU A 8 68.44 17.39 -0.58
CA LEU A 8 67.36 16.38 -0.61
C LEU A 8 66.00 17.09 -0.31
N PRO A 9 64.81 16.45 -0.36
CA PRO A 9 64.51 15.05 -0.65
C PRO A 9 63.32 14.83 -1.62
N ASN A 10 63.23 13.60 -2.15
CA ASN A 10 62.00 12.80 -2.28
C ASN A 10 60.70 13.52 -2.71
N ARG A 11 60.46 13.59 -4.03
CA ARG A 11 59.08 13.58 -4.56
C ARG A 11 58.78 12.12 -4.91
N ASP A 12 58.32 11.38 -3.91
CA ASP A 12 57.36 10.31 -4.19
C ASP A 12 56.28 10.95 -5.05
N ALA A 13 56.21 10.50 -6.29
CA ALA A 13 55.10 10.80 -7.18
C ALA A 13 53.85 10.30 -6.48
N GLN A 14 53.20 11.20 -5.74
CA GLN A 14 51.83 11.07 -5.32
C GLN A 14 51.04 10.84 -6.60
N ALA A 15 50.74 9.57 -6.87
CA ALA A 15 49.61 9.20 -7.69
C ALA A 15 48.38 9.77 -6.99
N GLU A 16 48.02 10.99 -7.38
CA GLU A 16 46.74 11.59 -7.06
C GLU A 16 45.66 10.71 -7.71
N HIS A 17 45.20 9.71 -6.97
CA HIS A 17 43.89 9.12 -7.17
C HIS A 17 42.89 10.26 -6.96
N HIS A 18 42.48 10.87 -8.06
CA HIS A 18 41.30 11.72 -8.13
C HIS A 18 40.11 10.82 -7.79
N ALA A 19 39.77 10.75 -6.51
CA ALA A 19 38.52 10.16 -6.05
C ALA A 19 37.39 11.10 -6.45
N GLU A 20 36.86 10.90 -7.66
CA GLU A 20 35.55 11.41 -8.03
C GLU A 20 34.55 10.94 -6.95
N PRO A 21 33.72 11.84 -6.38
CA PRO A 21 32.63 11.41 -5.51
C PRO A 21 31.66 10.61 -6.37
N GLN A 22 31.79 9.28 -6.30
CA GLN A 22 30.84 8.34 -6.86
C GLN A 22 29.49 8.66 -6.23
N THR A 23 28.64 9.32 -7.02
CA THR A 23 27.25 9.56 -6.67
C THR A 23 26.62 8.17 -6.65
N VAL A 24 26.44 7.63 -5.45
CA VAL A 24 25.76 6.35 -5.24
C VAL A 24 24.35 6.55 -5.77
N ALA A 25 24.10 6.11 -7.00
CA ALA A 25 22.78 6.09 -7.60
C ALA A 25 21.90 5.26 -6.66
N THR A 26 21.04 5.95 -5.93
CA THR A 26 20.08 5.33 -5.02
C THR A 26 19.03 4.68 -5.90
N GLN A 27 19.27 3.42 -6.27
CA GLN A 27 18.26 2.62 -6.93
C GLN A 27 17.06 2.54 -5.97
N PRO A 28 15.83 2.82 -6.42
CA PRO A 28 14.67 2.67 -5.56
C PRO A 28 14.58 1.19 -5.20
N VAL A 29 14.90 0.86 -3.94
CA VAL A 29 14.59 -0.44 -3.37
C VAL A 29 13.08 -0.54 -3.42
N GLN A 30 12.58 -1.32 -4.39
CA GLN A 30 11.17 -1.66 -4.47
C GLN A 30 10.85 -2.42 -3.19
N GLN A 31 10.37 -1.71 -2.17
CA GLN A 31 9.94 -2.31 -0.93
C GLN A 31 8.79 -3.25 -1.28
N VAL A 32 9.09 -4.54 -1.35
CA VAL A 32 8.07 -5.58 -1.37
C VAL A 32 7.28 -5.37 -0.10
N THR A 33 6.12 -4.75 -0.23
CA THR A 33 5.20 -4.58 0.89
C THR A 33 4.90 -5.98 1.38
N ASP A 34 5.43 -6.34 2.55
CA ASP A 34 5.08 -7.62 3.15
C ASP A 34 3.58 -7.56 3.40
N TRP A 35 2.81 -8.32 2.63
CA TRP A 35 1.36 -8.31 2.70
C TRP A 35 0.87 -8.66 4.11
N ARG A 36 1.69 -9.38 4.90
CA ARG A 36 1.43 -9.68 6.32
C ARG A 36 1.52 -8.46 7.23
N SER A 37 2.26 -7.43 6.81
CA SER A 37 2.42 -6.15 7.50
C SER A 37 1.43 -5.08 7.04
N VAL A 38 0.63 -5.35 5.99
CA VAL A 38 -0.41 -4.42 5.54
C VAL A 38 -1.48 -4.34 6.63
N GLN A 39 -1.53 -3.20 7.30
CA GLN A 39 -2.58 -2.89 8.25
C GLN A 39 -3.70 -2.13 7.54
N VAL A 40 -4.93 -2.60 7.72
CA VAL A 40 -6.13 -1.88 7.28
C VAL A 40 -6.54 -0.96 8.41
N THR A 41 -6.27 0.34 8.27
CA THR A 41 -6.49 1.33 9.33
C THR A 41 -7.67 2.25 9.07
N SER A 42 -8.17 2.25 7.84
CA SER A 42 -9.28 3.08 7.41
C SER A 42 -10.28 2.32 6.54
N ARG A 43 -11.49 2.88 6.40
CA ARG A 43 -12.49 2.40 5.47
C ARG A 43 -12.01 2.47 4.02
N ALA A 44 -11.21 3.48 3.68
CA ALA A 44 -10.63 3.62 2.35
C ALA A 44 -9.64 2.48 2.05
N ASP A 45 -8.81 2.10 3.03
CA ASP A 45 -7.92 0.94 2.91
C ASP A 45 -8.73 -0.34 2.65
N ALA A 46 -9.79 -0.56 3.42
CA ALA A 46 -10.66 -1.71 3.26
C ALA A 46 -11.33 -1.76 1.87
N GLN A 47 -11.82 -0.62 1.38
CA GLN A 47 -12.39 -0.50 0.04
C GLN A 47 -11.38 -0.83 -1.05
N LEU A 48 -10.14 -0.33 -0.93
CA LEU A 48 -9.07 -0.60 -1.88
C LEU A 48 -8.73 -2.10 -1.90
N MET A 49 -8.69 -2.76 -0.75
CA MET A 49 -8.40 -4.20 -0.68
C MET A 49 -9.54 -5.04 -1.27
N LEU A 50 -10.80 -4.67 -1.01
CA LEU A 50 -11.97 -5.30 -1.63
C LEU A 50 -11.93 -5.15 -3.15
N GLU A 51 -11.59 -3.96 -3.66
CA GLU A 51 -11.49 -3.72 -5.09
C GLU A 51 -10.41 -4.59 -5.75
N LYS A 52 -9.24 -4.72 -5.12
CA LYS A 52 -8.18 -5.63 -5.60
C LYS A 52 -8.63 -7.09 -5.61
N ALA A 53 -9.32 -7.54 -4.56
CA ALA A 53 -9.87 -8.90 -4.50
C ALA A 53 -10.92 -9.14 -5.60
N LYS A 54 -11.83 -8.18 -5.80
CA LYS A 54 -12.84 -8.22 -6.87
C LYS A 54 -12.19 -8.40 -8.25
N GLN A 55 -11.15 -7.60 -8.54
CA GLN A 55 -10.42 -7.66 -9.81
C GLN A 55 -9.74 -9.01 -10.01
N TYR A 56 -9.14 -9.58 -8.97
CA TYR A 56 -8.56 -10.93 -9.04
C TYR A 56 -9.60 -11.97 -9.47
N PHE A 57 -10.75 -12.04 -8.78
CA PHE A 57 -11.77 -13.02 -9.13
C PHE A 57 -12.37 -12.76 -10.51
N ALA A 58 -12.59 -11.49 -10.89
CA ALA A 58 -13.08 -11.16 -12.22
C ALA A 58 -12.12 -11.61 -13.34
N GLN A 59 -10.81 -11.56 -13.10
CA GLN A 59 -9.79 -11.92 -14.08
C GLN A 59 -9.51 -13.42 -14.14
N TYR A 60 -9.38 -14.08 -13.00
CA TYR A 60 -8.91 -15.46 -12.93
C TYR A 60 -10.04 -16.47 -12.73
N GLU A 61 -11.17 -16.05 -12.17
CA GLU A 61 -12.31 -16.92 -11.84
C GLU A 61 -13.66 -16.26 -12.17
N PRO A 62 -13.95 -15.98 -13.45
CA PRO A 62 -15.12 -15.17 -13.84
C PRO A 62 -16.48 -15.79 -13.47
N SER A 63 -16.54 -17.11 -13.30
CA SER A 63 -17.75 -17.82 -12.83
C SER A 63 -17.91 -17.82 -11.30
N HIS A 64 -16.94 -17.30 -10.56
CA HIS A 64 -16.97 -17.27 -9.10
C HIS A 64 -17.96 -16.19 -8.63
N PRO A 65 -18.76 -16.42 -7.57
CA PRO A 65 -19.74 -15.43 -7.07
C PRO A 65 -19.11 -14.23 -6.35
N ALA A 66 -17.83 -14.33 -5.96
CA ALA A 66 -17.16 -13.32 -5.14
C ALA A 66 -17.21 -11.89 -5.71
N PRO A 67 -17.01 -11.62 -7.01
CA PRO A 67 -17.07 -10.25 -7.52
C PRO A 67 -18.40 -9.55 -7.21
N LEU A 68 -19.52 -10.25 -7.39
CA LEU A 68 -20.86 -9.73 -7.09
C LEU A 68 -21.07 -9.50 -5.59
N MET A 69 -20.59 -10.43 -4.75
CA MET A 69 -20.67 -10.30 -3.29
C MET A 69 -19.81 -9.15 -2.76
N ILE A 70 -18.60 -9.00 -3.29
CA ILE A 70 -17.69 -7.92 -2.92
C ILE A 70 -18.31 -6.57 -3.32
N GLU A 71 -18.82 -6.44 -4.54
CA GLU A 71 -19.51 -5.23 -4.97
C GLU A 71 -20.69 -4.88 -4.05
N ARG A 72 -21.46 -5.88 -3.63
CA ARG A 72 -22.55 -5.69 -2.67
C ARG A 72 -22.04 -5.16 -1.32
N VAL A 73 -20.98 -5.76 -0.77
CA VAL A 73 -20.35 -5.31 0.49
C VAL A 73 -19.80 -3.89 0.36
N GLN A 74 -19.19 -3.54 -0.77
CA GLN A 74 -18.66 -2.21 -1.02
C GLN A 74 -19.78 -1.15 -0.95
N ARG A 75 -20.93 -1.40 -1.60
CA ARG A 75 -22.09 -0.50 -1.55
C ARG A 75 -22.68 -0.38 -0.14
N LEU A 76 -22.85 -1.50 0.56
CA LEU A 76 -23.38 -1.53 1.93
C LEU A 76 -22.49 -0.81 2.93
N SER A 77 -21.18 -0.74 2.67
CA SER A 77 -20.23 -0.12 3.59
C SER A 77 -20.55 1.37 3.84
N GLU A 78 -21.15 2.05 2.88
CA GLU A 78 -21.49 3.48 2.97
C GLU A 78 -22.81 3.74 3.71
N LEU A 79 -23.60 2.69 3.96
CA LEU A 79 -24.95 2.78 4.49
C LEU A 79 -24.96 2.71 6.02
N ASN A 80 -25.95 3.35 6.63
CA ASN A 80 -26.24 3.14 8.04
C ASN A 80 -26.95 1.79 8.24
N PHE A 81 -26.97 1.31 9.48
CA PHE A 81 -27.52 -0.02 9.81
C PHE A 81 -28.94 -0.26 9.28
N MET A 82 -29.85 0.73 9.36
CA MET A 82 -31.22 0.56 8.86
C MET A 82 -31.29 0.43 7.35
N ASP A 83 -30.47 1.20 6.64
CA ASP A 83 -30.36 1.14 5.18
C ASP A 83 -29.78 -0.21 4.74
N ILE A 84 -28.81 -0.75 5.48
CA ILE A 84 -28.27 -2.11 5.28
C ILE A 84 -29.38 -3.16 5.43
N ILE A 85 -30.18 -3.09 6.50
CA ILE A 85 -31.25 -4.07 6.73
C ILE A 85 -32.34 -3.96 5.65
N ARG A 86 -32.73 -2.75 5.22
CA ARG A 86 -33.67 -2.58 4.10
C ARG A 86 -33.17 -3.20 2.80
N ASP A 87 -31.87 -3.12 2.55
CA ASP A 87 -31.24 -3.62 1.33
C ASP A 87 -31.01 -5.16 1.37
N LEU A 88 -30.72 -5.73 2.56
CA LEU A 88 -30.47 -7.17 2.72
C LEU A 88 -31.72 -8.00 3.02
N ALA A 89 -32.59 -7.50 3.89
CA ALA A 89 -33.75 -8.21 4.42
C ALA A 89 -34.89 -7.22 4.71
N PRO A 90 -35.64 -6.79 3.68
CA PRO A 90 -36.75 -5.85 3.82
C PRO A 90 -37.75 -6.26 4.91
N ASP A 91 -38.06 -7.56 5.00
CA ASP A 91 -38.99 -8.10 6.00
C ASP A 91 -38.42 -8.04 7.44
N GLY A 92 -37.10 -7.97 7.58
CA GLY A 92 -36.41 -7.81 8.85
C GLY A 92 -36.54 -6.41 9.44
N VAL A 93 -36.87 -5.40 8.61
CA VAL A 93 -37.09 -4.02 9.06
C VAL A 93 -38.24 -3.98 10.07
N ASN A 94 -39.35 -4.66 9.77
CA ASN A 94 -40.52 -4.72 10.65
C ASN A 94 -40.18 -5.34 12.01
N GLN A 95 -39.31 -6.36 12.04
CA GLN A 95 -38.86 -6.98 13.29
C GLN A 95 -38.04 -6.00 14.12
N LEU A 96 -37.18 -5.23 13.47
CA LEU A 96 -36.32 -4.25 14.11
C LEU A 96 -37.11 -3.06 14.66
N GLU A 97 -38.11 -2.57 13.92
CA GLU A 97 -39.05 -1.54 14.38
C GLU A 97 -39.85 -1.97 15.61
N ASN A 98 -40.21 -3.26 15.70
CA ASN A 98 -40.88 -3.80 16.88
C ASN A 98 -39.96 -3.89 18.12
N ILE A 99 -38.66 -4.13 17.93
CA ILE A 99 -37.68 -4.26 19.02
C ILE A 99 -37.26 -2.89 19.55
N PHE A 100 -36.93 -1.95 18.66
CA PHE A 100 -36.40 -0.63 19.03
C PHE A 100 -37.50 0.43 19.22
N GLY A 101 -38.75 0.10 18.88
CA GLY A 101 -39.86 1.05 18.82
C GLY A 101 -39.87 1.83 17.52
N ARG A 102 -41.06 2.26 17.10
CA ARG A 102 -41.24 3.09 15.90
C ARG A 102 -40.65 4.48 16.21
N ARG A 103 -39.63 4.91 15.46
CA ARG A 103 -39.20 6.31 15.49
C ARG A 103 -40.31 7.13 14.81
N GLU A 104 -41.07 7.89 15.60
CA GLU A 104 -41.99 8.91 15.08
C GLU A 104 -41.21 10.07 14.45
#